data_AF-A0A946ZT15-F1
#
_entry.id   AF-A0A946ZT15-F1
#
_cell.length_a   1.000
_cell.length_b   1.000
_cell.length_c   1.000
_cell.angle_alpha   90.00
_cell.angle_beta   90.00
_cell.angle_gamma   90.00
#
_symmetry.space_group_name_H-M   'P 1'
#
loop_
_entity.id
_entity.type
_entity.pdbx_description
1 polymer ?
#
loop_
_entity_poly.entity_id
_entity_poly.type
_entity_poly.pdbx_seq_one_letter_code
_entity_poly.pdbx_strand_id
1 'polypeptide(L)'
;MKNYLLTFAFSILASAAFSQAGHVMQGVGSVNMSMGGAATGQPLDISGALQWNPAAISVFDENQLKLDIGFFFSSPELSSTVPEFDSNGQPTGNFFSGTTEDDRGVSPLPAVAYVWSKPESKHTFGLSAFGISGFGVTFPESASNPINMPQSMGGFGRVESDYSLLQVGFTWAYEVSEEFSIGVEPNFNFATLELIPNPTANPTGAGYPSTDKASAIGFGAQFGLFYHSPAGFKAGASYKTKQVFNDFSLD
;
A
#
# COMPACT_ATOMS: atom_id res chain seq x y z
N MET A 1 -5.20 28.58 28.21
CA MET A 1 -6.19 27.56 28.66
C MET A 1 -7.09 27.05 27.54
N LYS A 2 -7.65 27.90 26.66
CA LYS A 2 -8.57 27.48 25.59
C LYS A 2 -7.94 26.51 24.55
N ASN A 3 -6.65 26.68 24.22
CA ASN A 3 -5.96 25.82 23.25
C ASN A 3 -5.71 24.39 23.78
N TYR A 4 -5.40 24.23 25.07
CA TYR A 4 -5.10 22.92 25.65
C TYR A 4 -6.33 22.02 25.73
N LEU A 5 -7.51 22.59 25.96
CA LEU A 5 -8.78 21.86 25.95
C LEU A 5 -9.11 21.32 24.55
N LEU A 6 -8.86 22.10 23.50
CA LEU A 6 -9.05 21.69 22.12
C LEU A 6 -8.04 20.60 21.73
N THR A 7 -6.76 20.79 22.06
CA THR A 7 -5.71 19.78 21.84
C THR A 7 -6.07 18.47 22.56
N PHE A 8 -6.50 18.55 23.82
CA PHE A 8 -6.90 17.37 24.60
C PHE A 8 -8.12 16.66 24.01
N ALA A 9 -9.12 17.41 23.53
CA ALA A 9 -10.28 16.84 22.85
C ALA A 9 -9.90 16.14 21.53
N PHE A 10 -9.00 16.73 20.73
CA PHE A 10 -8.48 16.10 19.51
C PHE A 10 -7.63 14.86 19.82
N SER A 11 -6.85 14.87 20.91
CA SER A 11 -6.09 13.70 21.37
C SER A 11 -7.00 12.52 21.78
N ILE A 12 -8.18 12.79 22.34
CA ILE A 12 -9.17 11.74 22.66
C ILE A 12 -9.85 11.22 21.39
N LEU A 13 -10.13 12.07 20.40
CA LEU A 13 -10.67 11.62 19.10
C LEU A 13 -9.68 10.73 18.34
N ALA A 14 -8.37 10.96 18.50
CA ALA A 14 -7.34 10.13 17.89
C ALA A 14 -7.34 8.68 18.42
N SER A 15 -7.82 8.42 19.65
CA SER A 15 -7.89 7.05 20.18
C SER A 15 -9.07 6.22 19.62
N ALA A 16 -10.03 6.88 18.96
CA ALA A 16 -11.13 6.23 18.25
C ALA A 16 -10.82 6.00 16.76
N ALA A 17 -9.69 6.50 16.26
CA ALA A 17 -9.24 6.26 14.90
C ALA A 17 -8.64 4.86 14.79
N PHE A 18 -9.40 3.92 14.22
CA PHE A 18 -8.85 2.62 13.85
C PHE A 18 -7.86 2.83 12.70
N SER A 19 -6.58 2.49 12.91
CA SER A 19 -5.65 2.40 11.79
C SER A 19 -6.08 1.23 10.91
N GLN A 20 -6.18 1.48 9.61
CA GLN A 20 -6.30 0.38 8.67
C GLN A 20 -4.91 -0.23 8.54
N ALA A 21 -4.62 -1.26 9.35
CA ALA A 21 -3.46 -2.11 9.12
C ALA A 21 -3.70 -2.86 7.80
N GLY A 22 -2.88 -2.55 6.81
CA GLY A 22 -3.03 -3.11 5.48
C GLY A 22 -1.78 -2.90 4.65
N HIS A 23 -1.83 -3.40 3.43
CA HIS A 23 -0.73 -3.35 2.48
C HIS A 23 -0.60 -1.96 1.81
N VAL A 24 -1.61 -1.09 1.92
CA VAL A 24 -1.59 0.26 1.33
C VAL A 24 -0.54 1.11 2.03
N MET A 25 0.32 1.75 1.24
CA MET A 25 1.37 2.62 1.73
C MET A 25 0.80 3.85 2.42
N GLN A 26 1.54 4.35 3.40
CA GLN A 26 1.16 5.55 4.15
C GLN A 26 1.05 6.80 3.28
N GLY A 27 1.75 6.90 2.14
CA GLY A 27 1.67 8.06 1.26
C GLY A 27 2.20 7.80 -0.14
N VAL A 28 2.12 8.81 -1.00
CA VAL A 28 2.60 8.76 -2.39
C VAL A 28 3.44 9.98 -2.75
N GLY A 29 4.55 9.77 -3.47
CA GLY A 29 5.50 10.84 -3.77
C GLY A 29 6.26 11.34 -2.53
N SER A 30 7.30 12.12 -2.78
CA SER A 30 8.27 12.55 -1.76
C SER A 30 7.66 13.38 -0.62
N VAL A 31 6.77 14.32 -0.93
CA VAL A 31 6.20 15.27 0.05
C VAL A 31 5.21 14.56 0.96
N ASN A 32 4.19 13.90 0.41
CA ASN A 32 3.21 13.21 1.24
C ASN A 32 3.82 12.04 2.03
N MET A 33 4.79 11.31 1.48
CA MET A 33 5.54 10.30 2.24
C MET A 33 6.33 10.90 3.41
N SER A 34 7.02 12.03 3.22
CA SER A 34 7.79 12.67 4.31
C SER A 34 6.93 13.22 5.45
N MET A 35 5.66 13.50 5.16
CA MET A 35 4.65 13.90 6.15
C MET A 35 3.95 12.70 6.82
N GLY A 36 4.43 11.48 6.61
CA GLY A 36 3.81 10.27 7.14
C GLY A 36 2.41 10.01 6.59
N GLY A 37 2.12 10.46 5.37
CA GLY A 37 0.81 10.28 4.73
C GLY A 37 -0.20 11.39 4.96
N ALA A 38 0.10 12.39 5.80
CA ALA A 38 -0.83 13.47 6.08
C ALA A 38 -1.05 14.36 4.84
N ALA A 39 -2.23 14.26 4.22
CA ALA A 39 -2.65 15.16 3.13
C ALA A 39 -4.16 15.49 3.11
N THR A 40 -5.01 14.71 3.78
CA THR A 40 -6.49 14.83 3.67
C THR A 40 -7.01 16.25 3.94
N GLY A 41 -6.47 16.95 4.94
CA GLY A 41 -6.83 18.33 5.27
C GLY A 41 -5.72 19.35 4.98
N GLN A 42 -4.60 18.93 4.41
CA GLN A 42 -3.46 19.79 4.12
C GLN A 42 -2.78 19.34 2.82
N PRO A 43 -3.30 19.75 1.66
CA PRO A 43 -2.72 19.43 0.36
C PRO A 43 -1.42 20.23 0.14
N LEU A 44 -0.27 19.66 0.51
CA LEU A 44 1.04 20.28 0.26
C LEU A 44 1.56 20.03 -1.16
N ASP A 45 1.09 18.97 -1.79
CA ASP A 45 1.43 18.59 -3.16
C ASP A 45 0.26 17.89 -3.86
N ILE A 46 0.31 17.87 -5.20
CA ILE A 46 -0.75 17.25 -6.00
C ILE A 46 -0.83 15.73 -5.79
N SER A 47 0.28 15.04 -5.55
CA SER A 47 0.30 13.59 -5.34
C SER A 47 -0.45 13.18 -4.07
N GLY A 48 -0.16 13.84 -2.94
CA GLY A 48 -0.87 13.59 -1.69
C GLY A 48 -2.36 13.97 -1.76
N ALA A 49 -2.68 15.09 -2.42
CA ALA A 49 -4.06 15.52 -2.60
C ALA A 49 -4.87 14.49 -3.41
N LEU A 50 -4.39 14.08 -4.59
CA LEU A 50 -5.05 13.07 -5.42
C LEU A 50 -5.22 11.75 -4.67
N GLN A 51 -4.19 11.26 -3.97
CA GLN A 51 -4.30 9.98 -3.26
C GLN A 51 -5.29 10.00 -2.09
N TRP A 52 -5.34 11.11 -1.33
CA TRP A 52 -6.01 11.14 -0.02
C TRP A 52 -7.28 11.98 0.03
N ASN A 53 -7.41 13.06 -0.76
CA ASN A 53 -8.62 13.85 -0.81
C ASN A 53 -8.80 14.55 -2.17
N PRO A 54 -9.64 14.03 -3.08
CA PRO A 54 -9.82 14.59 -4.40
C PRO A 54 -10.36 16.02 -4.40
N ALA A 55 -11.09 16.46 -3.36
CA ALA A 55 -11.56 17.84 -3.26
C ALA A 55 -10.41 18.83 -3.07
N ALA A 56 -9.34 18.38 -2.42
CA ALA A 56 -8.23 19.24 -2.03
C ALA A 56 -7.38 19.69 -3.23
N ILE A 57 -7.56 19.12 -4.43
CA ILE A 57 -6.84 19.61 -5.62
C ILE A 57 -7.31 20.99 -6.06
N SER A 58 -8.46 21.46 -5.56
CA SER A 58 -8.98 22.79 -5.89
C SER A 58 -8.09 23.94 -5.43
N VAL A 59 -7.12 23.71 -4.54
CA VAL A 59 -6.17 24.76 -4.11
C VAL A 59 -5.02 24.98 -5.09
N PHE A 60 -4.90 24.13 -6.13
CA PHE A 60 -3.84 24.26 -7.12
C PHE A 60 -4.39 25.01 -8.34
N ASP A 61 -4.02 26.28 -8.44
CA ASP A 61 -4.48 27.19 -9.51
C ASP A 61 -3.71 27.03 -10.82
N GLU A 62 -2.60 26.31 -10.79
CA GLU A 62 -1.70 26.12 -11.94
C GLU A 62 -1.73 24.67 -12.43
N ASN A 63 -1.47 24.51 -13.73
CA ASN A 63 -1.24 23.19 -14.29
C ASN A 63 0.10 22.63 -13.79
N GLN A 64 0.06 21.50 -13.08
CA GLN A 64 1.24 20.91 -12.45
C GLN A 64 1.39 19.46 -12.86
N LEU A 65 2.59 19.09 -13.34
CA LEU A 65 3.02 17.72 -13.56
C LEU A 65 4.03 17.36 -12.47
N LYS A 66 3.82 16.22 -11.82
CA LYS A 66 4.73 15.68 -10.80
C LYS A 66 5.09 14.24 -11.12
N LEU A 67 6.38 13.96 -11.03
CA LEU A 67 7.00 12.66 -11.25
C LEU A 67 7.87 12.34 -10.04
N ASP A 68 7.55 11.26 -9.33
CA ASP A 68 8.37 10.73 -8.24
C ASP A 68 8.63 9.23 -8.48
N ILE A 69 9.75 8.74 -7.97
CA ILE A 69 10.05 7.31 -7.87
C ILE A 69 10.51 7.05 -6.44
N GLY A 70 9.73 6.27 -5.70
CA GLY A 70 10.12 5.75 -4.39
C GLY A 70 10.90 4.44 -4.53
N PHE A 71 11.82 4.19 -3.62
CA PHE A 71 12.53 2.90 -3.52
C PHE A 71 12.19 2.27 -2.18
N PHE A 72 11.58 1.09 -2.22
CA PHE A 72 11.24 0.30 -1.03
C PHE A 72 12.28 -0.79 -0.82
N PHE A 73 12.72 -0.93 0.42
CA PHE A 73 13.70 -1.92 0.88
C PHE A 73 13.08 -2.70 2.04
N SER A 74 13.16 -4.03 1.97
CA SER A 74 12.78 -4.93 3.04
C SER A 74 14.00 -5.75 3.48
N SER A 75 14.05 -6.09 4.76
CA SER A 75 15.05 -7.02 5.30
C SER A 75 14.46 -7.88 6.44
N PRO A 76 13.31 -8.56 6.23
CA PRO A 76 12.79 -9.50 7.21
C PRO A 76 13.71 -10.72 7.35
N GLU A 77 13.57 -11.39 8.49
CA GLU A 77 14.27 -12.63 8.79
C GLU A 77 13.23 -13.73 9.08
N LEU A 78 13.40 -14.89 8.45
CA LEU A 78 12.60 -16.08 8.70
C LEU A 78 13.36 -16.98 9.67
N SER A 79 12.93 -17.03 10.93
CA SER A 79 13.48 -17.94 11.94
C SER A 79 12.55 -19.13 12.18
N SER A 80 13.10 -20.34 12.23
CA SER A 80 12.32 -21.53 12.55
C SER A 80 13.08 -22.53 13.41
N THR A 81 12.33 -23.36 14.14
CA THR A 81 12.87 -24.39 15.04
C THR A 81 11.94 -25.59 15.05
N VAL A 82 12.50 -26.77 14.83
CA VAL A 82 11.77 -28.05 14.88
C VAL A 82 12.52 -29.05 15.75
N PRO A 83 11.82 -29.94 16.47
CA PRO A 83 12.48 -31.06 17.14
C PRO A 83 13.04 -32.02 16.09
N GLU A 84 14.20 -32.60 16.37
CA GLU A 84 14.73 -33.70 15.56
C GLU A 84 13.99 -35.01 15.89
N PHE A 85 13.69 -35.80 14.86
CA PHE A 85 13.03 -37.10 15.01
C PHE A 85 14.00 -38.23 14.60
N ASP A 86 13.98 -39.32 15.35
CA ASP A 86 14.73 -40.52 15.01
C ASP A 86 14.09 -41.30 13.84
N SER A 87 14.73 -42.41 13.42
CA SER A 87 14.23 -43.28 12.34
C SER A 87 12.86 -43.90 12.62
N ASN A 88 12.39 -43.89 13.87
CA ASN A 88 11.10 -44.42 14.29
C ASN A 88 10.06 -43.28 14.50
N GLY A 89 10.41 -42.04 14.14
CA GLY A 89 9.56 -40.87 14.30
C GLY A 89 9.43 -40.38 15.74
N GLN A 90 10.29 -40.81 16.66
CA GLN A 90 10.29 -40.33 18.05
C GLN A 90 11.22 -39.10 18.20
N PRO A 91 10.83 -38.08 18.97
CA PRO A 91 11.70 -36.93 19.22
C PRO A 91 13.02 -37.37 19.90
N THR A 92 14.16 -36.91 19.39
CA THR A 92 15.49 -37.25 19.92
C THR A 92 15.86 -36.45 21.17
N GLY A 93 15.12 -35.37 21.45
CA GLY A 93 15.45 -34.38 22.47
C GLY A 93 16.34 -33.24 21.97
N ASN A 94 16.84 -33.33 20.74
CA ASN A 94 17.57 -32.24 20.06
C ASN A 94 16.61 -31.37 19.24
N PHE A 95 17.06 -30.16 18.93
CA PHE A 95 16.34 -29.20 18.11
C PHE A 95 17.21 -28.75 16.95
N PHE A 96 16.58 -28.64 15.79
CA PHE A 96 17.14 -28.04 14.61
C PHE A 96 16.53 -26.65 14.43
N SER A 97 17.39 -25.63 14.45
CA SER A 97 17.00 -24.22 14.38
C SER A 97 17.84 -23.48 13.34
N GLY A 98 17.21 -22.55 12.64
CA GLY A 98 17.91 -21.67 11.70
C GLY A 98 17.16 -20.39 11.42
N THR A 99 17.90 -19.45 10.85
CA THR A 99 17.40 -18.16 10.39
C THR A 99 17.83 -17.96 8.94
N THR A 100 16.94 -17.42 8.12
CA THR A 100 17.23 -17.03 6.74
C THR A 100 16.83 -15.58 6.54
N GLU A 101 17.76 -14.81 6.02
CA GLU A 101 17.55 -13.42 5.65
C GLU A 101 16.81 -13.33 4.31
N ASP A 102 16.04 -12.26 4.14
CA ASP A 102 15.43 -11.88 2.87
C ASP A 102 16.51 -11.53 1.84
N ASP A 103 16.41 -12.10 0.63
CA ASP A 103 17.27 -11.78 -0.52
C ASP A 103 16.52 -10.90 -1.55
N ARG A 104 15.39 -10.31 -1.15
CA ARG A 104 14.62 -9.43 -2.04
C ARG A 104 15.38 -8.14 -2.35
N GLY A 105 15.42 -7.82 -3.64
CA GLY A 105 15.98 -6.56 -4.13
C GLY A 105 15.08 -5.34 -3.92
N VAL A 106 15.58 -4.19 -4.38
CA VAL A 106 14.87 -2.92 -4.31
C VAL A 106 13.58 -2.95 -5.13
N SER A 107 12.47 -2.52 -4.55
CA SER A 107 11.18 -2.40 -5.24
C SER A 107 10.88 -0.94 -5.59
N PRO A 108 10.85 -0.56 -6.89
CA PRO A 108 10.52 0.80 -7.30
C PRO A 108 9.02 1.06 -7.22
N LEU A 109 8.66 2.25 -6.77
CA LEU A 109 7.28 2.72 -6.58
C LEU A 109 7.07 4.00 -7.38
N PRO A 110 6.58 3.91 -8.62
CA PRO A 110 6.36 5.09 -9.44
C PRO A 110 5.16 5.89 -8.94
N ALA A 111 5.26 7.21 -9.01
CA ALA A 111 4.13 8.10 -8.82
C ALA A 111 4.13 9.20 -9.88
N VAL A 112 3.07 9.24 -10.68
CA VAL A 112 2.84 10.26 -11.70
C VAL A 112 1.52 10.95 -11.40
N ALA A 113 1.54 12.27 -11.34
CA ALA A 113 0.37 13.10 -11.10
C ALA A 113 0.35 14.28 -12.06
N TYR A 114 -0.84 14.59 -12.58
CA TYR A 114 -1.08 15.81 -13.35
C TYR A 114 -2.37 16.46 -12.87
N VAL A 115 -2.31 17.74 -12.55
CA VAL A 115 -3.48 18.56 -12.21
C VAL A 115 -3.58 19.69 -13.21
N TRP A 116 -4.80 19.99 -13.67
CA TRP A 116 -5.05 21.11 -14.56
C TRP A 116 -6.38 21.79 -14.25
N SER A 117 -6.41 23.10 -14.45
CA SER A 117 -7.60 23.93 -14.34
C SER A 117 -7.58 24.99 -15.45
N LYS A 118 -8.75 25.57 -15.74
CA LYS A 118 -8.81 26.78 -16.57
C LYS A 118 -8.71 28.00 -15.66
N PRO A 119 -8.11 29.11 -16.13
CA PRO A 119 -8.18 30.37 -15.41
C PRO A 119 -9.65 30.71 -15.09
N GLU A 120 -9.91 31.16 -13.84
CA GLU A 120 -11.24 31.56 -13.34
C GLU A 120 -12.29 30.44 -13.26
N SER A 121 -11.91 29.18 -13.50
CA SER A 121 -12.81 28.03 -13.42
C SER A 121 -12.89 27.50 -11.99
N LYS A 122 -14.11 27.28 -11.50
CA LYS A 122 -14.38 26.55 -10.25
C LYS A 122 -14.12 25.03 -10.34
N HIS A 123 -13.69 24.57 -11.51
CA HIS A 123 -13.42 23.16 -11.79
C HIS A 123 -11.93 22.92 -11.94
N THR A 124 -11.44 21.94 -11.20
CA THR A 124 -10.07 21.43 -11.29
C THR A 124 -10.12 19.94 -11.60
N PHE A 125 -9.24 19.49 -12.48
CA PHE A 125 -9.16 18.11 -12.91
C PHE A 125 -7.79 17.52 -12.56
N GLY A 126 -7.76 16.22 -12.34
CA GLY A 126 -6.56 15.49 -11.98
C GLY A 126 -6.47 14.15 -12.70
N LEU A 127 -5.24 13.71 -12.93
CA LEU A 127 -4.91 12.36 -13.36
C LEU A 127 -3.78 11.85 -12.48
N SER A 128 -3.93 10.65 -11.95
CA SER A 128 -2.93 9.99 -11.10
C SER A 128 -2.62 8.59 -11.61
N ALA A 129 -1.37 8.16 -11.46
CA ALA A 129 -0.94 6.77 -11.60
C ALA A 129 0.13 6.50 -10.53
N PHE A 130 -0.26 5.81 -9.47
CA PHE A 130 0.54 5.61 -8.27
C PHE A 130 0.70 4.12 -7.97
N GLY A 131 1.94 3.66 -7.75
CA GLY A 131 2.15 2.45 -6.96
C GLY A 131 1.71 2.79 -5.54
N ILE A 132 0.58 2.26 -5.08
CA ILE A 132 -0.01 2.60 -3.77
C ILE A 132 0.18 1.49 -2.73
N SER A 133 0.62 0.32 -3.17
CA SER A 133 0.93 -0.80 -2.29
C SER A 133 1.92 -1.74 -2.96
N GLY A 134 2.74 -2.36 -2.12
CA GLY A 134 3.52 -3.53 -2.47
C GLY A 134 4.02 -4.18 -1.20
N PHE A 135 4.12 -5.50 -1.22
CA PHE A 135 4.82 -6.26 -0.20
C PHE A 135 5.49 -7.43 -0.87
N GLY A 136 6.58 -7.90 -0.30
CA GLY A 136 7.18 -9.12 -0.77
C GLY A 136 8.39 -9.48 0.06
N VAL A 137 8.69 -10.77 0.01
CA VAL A 137 9.82 -11.41 0.67
C VAL A 137 10.34 -12.50 -0.25
N THR A 138 11.63 -12.73 -0.24
CA THR A 138 12.30 -13.83 -0.94
C THR A 138 13.24 -14.48 0.06
N PHE A 139 12.78 -15.54 0.73
CA PHE A 139 13.63 -16.38 1.55
C PHE A 139 14.20 -17.50 0.68
N PRO A 140 15.51 -17.49 0.38
CA PRO A 140 16.13 -18.54 -0.42
C PRO A 140 16.05 -19.89 0.30
N GLU A 141 16.24 -20.95 -0.49
CA GLU A 141 16.42 -22.30 0.04
C GLU A 141 17.66 -22.34 0.95
N SER A 142 17.52 -22.94 2.12
CA SER A 142 18.57 -23.03 3.13
C SER A 142 18.60 -24.41 3.79
N ALA A 143 19.72 -25.11 3.66
CA ALA A 143 19.93 -26.40 4.33
C ALA A 143 20.01 -26.28 5.87
N SER A 144 20.12 -25.07 6.41
CA SER A 144 20.22 -24.81 7.86
C SER A 144 18.95 -24.27 8.48
N ASN A 145 17.87 -24.06 7.73
CA ASN A 145 16.61 -23.51 8.26
C ASN A 145 15.43 -24.46 7.98
N PRO A 146 14.77 -25.01 9.01
CA PRO A 146 13.72 -26.02 8.83
C PRO A 146 12.62 -25.68 7.82
N ILE A 147 12.12 -24.45 7.80
CA ILE A 147 11.00 -24.05 6.92
C ILE A 147 11.43 -24.06 5.45
N ASN A 148 12.58 -23.50 5.13
CA ASN A 148 13.06 -23.28 3.76
C ASN A 148 14.20 -24.24 3.38
N MET A 149 14.33 -25.36 4.10
CA MET A 149 15.07 -26.52 3.64
C MET A 149 14.59 -26.98 2.26
N PRO A 150 15.46 -27.63 1.46
CA PRO A 150 15.05 -28.21 0.19
C PRO A 150 13.83 -29.10 0.35
N GLN A 151 12.89 -29.06 -0.60
CA GLN A 151 11.65 -29.83 -0.50
C GLN A 151 11.92 -31.35 -0.43
N SER A 152 12.99 -31.83 -1.07
CA SER A 152 13.45 -33.21 -0.96
C SER A 152 13.88 -33.63 0.45
N MET A 153 14.11 -32.66 1.33
CA MET A 153 14.48 -32.85 2.74
C MET A 153 13.32 -32.49 3.70
N GLY A 154 12.12 -32.23 3.19
CA GLY A 154 10.92 -31.97 4.00
C GLY A 154 10.64 -30.50 4.32
N GLY A 155 11.39 -29.55 3.76
CA GLY A 155 11.07 -28.12 3.82
C GLY A 155 10.18 -27.65 2.67
N PHE A 156 9.96 -26.33 2.58
CA PHE A 156 9.22 -25.67 1.49
C PHE A 156 10.13 -25.23 0.32
N GLY A 157 11.46 -25.32 0.47
CA GLY A 157 12.42 -24.74 -0.47
C GLY A 157 12.42 -23.22 -0.41
N ARG A 158 12.62 -22.54 -1.55
CA ARG A 158 12.46 -21.09 -1.66
C ARG A 158 11.04 -20.68 -1.27
N VAL A 159 10.93 -19.70 -0.37
CA VAL A 159 9.65 -19.09 0.00
C VAL A 159 9.64 -17.65 -0.50
N GLU A 160 8.69 -17.34 -1.36
CA GLU A 160 8.55 -16.03 -1.98
C GLU A 160 7.12 -15.53 -1.93
N SER A 161 6.99 -14.22 -1.72
CA SER A 161 5.79 -13.47 -2.01
C SER A 161 6.18 -12.20 -2.76
N ASP A 162 5.47 -11.88 -3.82
CA ASP A 162 5.59 -10.61 -4.52
C ASP A 162 4.21 -10.07 -4.87
N TYR A 163 3.82 -8.99 -4.19
CA TYR A 163 2.59 -8.27 -4.44
C TYR A 163 2.90 -6.82 -4.83
N SER A 164 2.21 -6.33 -5.85
CA SER A 164 2.20 -4.90 -6.19
C SER A 164 0.81 -4.44 -6.62
N LEU A 165 0.53 -3.16 -6.37
CA LEU A 165 -0.75 -2.53 -6.70
C LEU A 165 -0.51 -1.12 -7.25
N LEU A 166 -0.87 -0.95 -8.53
CA LEU A 166 -0.96 0.33 -9.20
C LEU A 166 -2.40 0.82 -9.15
N GLN A 167 -2.62 2.07 -8.75
CA GLN A 167 -3.91 2.75 -8.84
C GLN A 167 -3.80 3.92 -9.84
N VAL A 168 -4.71 3.95 -10.79
CA VAL A 168 -4.92 5.05 -11.74
C VAL A 168 -6.23 5.74 -11.38
N GLY A 169 -6.18 7.05 -11.21
CA GLY A 169 -7.34 7.86 -10.84
C GLY A 169 -7.58 9.00 -11.83
N PHE A 170 -8.85 9.25 -12.13
CA PHE A 170 -9.27 10.49 -12.80
C PHE A 170 -10.07 11.32 -11.81
N THR A 171 -9.57 12.49 -11.47
CA THR A 171 -10.13 13.31 -10.40
C THR A 171 -10.84 14.52 -10.98
N TRP A 172 -11.99 14.84 -10.39
CA TRP A 172 -12.69 16.09 -10.63
C TRP A 172 -13.00 16.74 -9.28
N ALA A 173 -12.61 18.00 -9.12
CA ALA A 173 -12.95 18.83 -7.98
C ALA A 173 -13.77 20.04 -8.42
N TYR A 174 -14.67 20.46 -7.55
CA TYR A 174 -15.53 21.61 -7.74
C TYR A 174 -15.56 22.49 -6.49
N GLU A 175 -15.23 23.77 -6.67
CA GLU A 175 -15.35 24.80 -5.65
C GLU A 175 -16.81 25.24 -5.51
N VAL A 176 -17.43 24.84 -4.41
CA VAL A 176 -18.81 25.20 -4.09
C VAL A 176 -18.87 26.66 -3.61
N SER A 177 -17.86 27.07 -2.84
CA SER A 177 -17.61 28.45 -2.40
C SER A 177 -16.11 28.74 -2.42
N GLU A 178 -15.72 29.97 -2.10
CA GLU A 178 -14.30 30.36 -1.96
C GLU A 178 -13.57 29.55 -0.88
N GLU A 179 -14.30 28.97 0.08
CA GLU A 179 -13.74 28.28 1.24
C GLU A 179 -14.01 26.77 1.23
N PHE A 180 -14.86 26.26 0.33
CA PHE A 180 -15.33 24.88 0.36
C PHE A 180 -15.37 24.24 -1.02
N SER A 181 -14.79 23.05 -1.12
CA SER A 181 -14.79 22.24 -2.34
C SER A 181 -15.19 20.79 -2.08
N ILE A 182 -15.69 20.17 -3.14
CA ILE A 182 -16.02 18.75 -3.20
C ILE A 182 -15.21 18.11 -4.33
N GLY A 183 -14.98 16.81 -4.23
CA GLY A 183 -14.25 16.09 -5.27
C GLY A 183 -14.67 14.64 -5.38
N VAL A 184 -14.48 14.09 -6.58
CA VAL A 184 -14.72 12.68 -6.88
C VAL A 184 -13.58 12.14 -7.72
N GLU A 185 -13.24 10.88 -7.49
CA GLU A 185 -12.20 10.17 -8.23
C GLU A 185 -12.59 8.70 -8.41
N PRO A 186 -13.04 8.27 -9.60
CA PRO A 186 -13.01 6.87 -9.97
C PRO A 186 -11.57 6.33 -9.96
N ASN A 187 -11.40 5.15 -9.36
CA ASN A 187 -10.13 4.46 -9.22
C ASN A 187 -10.14 3.16 -10.04
N PHE A 188 -9.06 2.98 -10.80
CA PHE A 188 -8.75 1.79 -11.59
C PHE A 188 -7.49 1.17 -11.03
N ASN A 189 -7.57 -0.08 -10.60
CA ASN A 189 -6.50 -0.76 -9.90
C ASN A 189 -5.97 -1.91 -10.75
N PHE A 190 -4.66 -2.05 -10.79
CA PHE A 190 -3.98 -3.20 -11.37
C PHE A 190 -3.06 -3.80 -10.31
N ALA A 191 -3.38 -5.02 -9.89
CA ALA A 191 -2.61 -5.75 -8.90
C ALA A 191 -1.90 -6.94 -9.55
N THR A 192 -0.71 -7.27 -9.04
CA THR A 192 -0.05 -8.54 -9.36
C THR A 192 0.32 -9.27 -8.09
N LEU A 193 0.32 -10.59 -8.14
CA LEU A 193 0.63 -11.47 -7.02
C LEU A 193 1.38 -12.71 -7.51
N GLU A 194 2.50 -13.01 -6.88
CA GLU A 194 3.26 -14.24 -7.07
C GLU A 194 3.54 -14.86 -5.69
N LEU A 195 3.36 -16.18 -5.58
CA LEU A 195 3.55 -16.94 -4.35
C LEU A 195 4.32 -18.22 -4.63
N ILE A 196 5.42 -18.42 -3.91
CA ILE A 196 6.22 -19.63 -3.96
C ILE A 196 6.43 -20.13 -2.53
N PRO A 197 6.12 -21.39 -2.21
CA PRO A 197 5.24 -22.28 -2.97
C PRO A 197 3.80 -21.75 -3.03
N ASN A 198 3.00 -22.27 -3.97
CA ASN A 198 1.58 -21.97 -4.10
C ASN A 198 0.79 -22.54 -2.91
N PRO A 199 0.22 -21.70 -2.01
CA PRO A 199 -0.54 -22.20 -0.87
C PRO A 199 -1.92 -22.76 -1.24
N THR A 200 -2.37 -22.55 -2.49
CA THR A 200 -3.70 -22.99 -2.96
C THR A 200 -3.67 -24.35 -3.66
N ALA A 201 -2.49 -24.87 -3.98
CA ALA A 201 -2.32 -26.14 -4.67
C ALA A 201 -1.82 -27.23 -3.72
N ASN A 202 -2.34 -28.45 -3.90
CA ASN A 202 -1.92 -29.60 -3.09
C ASN A 202 -0.49 -30.03 -3.48
N PRO A 203 0.35 -30.44 -2.50
CA PRO A 203 1.65 -31.02 -2.81
C PRO A 203 1.50 -32.31 -3.62
N THR A 204 2.48 -32.55 -4.49
CA THR A 204 2.60 -33.78 -5.29
C THR A 204 3.81 -34.58 -4.85
N GLY A 205 4.06 -35.75 -5.47
CA GLY A 205 5.30 -36.51 -5.25
C GLY A 205 6.58 -35.75 -5.65
N ALA A 206 6.45 -34.65 -6.40
CA ALA A 206 7.55 -33.75 -6.75
C ALA A 206 7.71 -32.56 -5.76
N GLY A 207 6.84 -32.47 -4.74
CA GLY A 207 6.83 -31.40 -3.75
C GLY A 207 5.68 -30.40 -3.91
N TYR A 208 5.84 -29.22 -3.30
CA TYR A 208 4.92 -28.10 -3.39
C TYR A 208 5.11 -27.33 -4.72
N PRO A 209 4.04 -27.17 -5.53
CA PRO A 209 4.12 -26.40 -6.76
C PRO A 209 4.30 -24.89 -6.49
N SER A 210 4.81 -24.15 -7.47
CA SER A 210 4.84 -22.68 -7.51
C SER A 210 3.69 -22.12 -8.35
N THR A 211 3.38 -20.83 -8.22
CA THR A 211 2.48 -20.12 -9.16
C THR A 211 3.28 -19.25 -10.11
N ASP A 212 2.77 -19.06 -11.33
CA ASP A 212 3.16 -17.91 -12.13
C ASP A 212 2.62 -16.60 -11.52
N LYS A 213 3.23 -15.47 -11.89
CA LYS A 213 2.78 -14.15 -11.45
C LYS A 213 1.39 -13.82 -12.01
N ALA A 214 0.37 -13.91 -11.16
CA ALA A 214 -1.00 -13.60 -11.50
C ALA A 214 -1.27 -12.10 -11.47
N SER A 215 -2.31 -11.66 -12.19
CA SER A 215 -2.76 -10.27 -12.18
C SER A 215 -4.27 -10.17 -11.96
N ALA A 216 -4.70 -9.06 -11.37
CA ALA A 216 -6.10 -8.74 -11.13
C ALA A 216 -6.36 -7.27 -11.40
N ILE A 217 -7.55 -6.97 -11.94
CA ILE A 217 -8.04 -5.61 -12.13
C ILE A 217 -9.12 -5.34 -11.09
N GLY A 218 -9.11 -4.15 -10.52
CA GLY A 218 -10.13 -3.72 -9.57
C GLY A 218 -10.62 -2.31 -9.79
N PHE A 219 -11.82 -2.02 -9.30
CA PHE A 219 -12.46 -0.73 -9.45
C PHE A 219 -12.99 -0.21 -8.12
N GLY A 220 -13.02 1.10 -8.00
CA GLY A 220 -13.67 1.77 -6.89
C GLY A 220 -13.78 3.26 -7.16
N ALA A 221 -14.11 4.01 -6.12
CA ALA A 221 -14.19 5.45 -6.18
C ALA A 221 -13.72 6.08 -4.87
N GLN A 222 -13.48 7.38 -4.91
CA GLN A 222 -13.16 8.20 -3.77
C GLN A 222 -13.93 9.51 -3.85
N PHE A 223 -14.38 9.99 -2.70
CA PHE A 223 -15.14 11.22 -2.55
C PHE A 223 -14.47 12.08 -1.49
N GLY A 224 -14.36 13.37 -1.76
CA GLY A 224 -13.66 14.31 -0.91
C GLY A 224 -14.52 15.52 -0.58
N LEU A 225 -14.31 16.06 0.62
CA LEU A 225 -14.74 17.37 1.05
C LEU A 225 -13.50 18.11 1.56
N PHE A 226 -13.36 19.37 1.21
CA PHE A 226 -12.24 20.18 1.65
C PHE A 226 -12.70 21.59 2.01
N TYR A 227 -12.21 22.08 3.15
CA TYR A 227 -12.48 23.40 3.68
C TYR A 227 -11.16 24.10 3.97
N HIS A 228 -11.04 25.34 3.52
CA HIS A 228 -9.91 26.21 3.81
C HIS A 228 -10.39 27.62 4.12
N SER A 229 -9.94 28.16 5.25
CA SER A 229 -10.29 29.52 5.66
C SER A 229 -9.14 30.49 5.34
N PRO A 230 -9.47 31.77 5.05
CA PRO A 230 -8.46 32.82 4.91
C PRO A 230 -7.60 33.02 6.17
N ALA A 231 -8.09 32.61 7.34
CA ALA A 231 -7.36 32.66 8.61
C ALA A 231 -6.34 31.52 8.79
N GLY A 232 -6.17 30.65 7.78
CA GLY A 232 -5.16 29.58 7.78
C GLY A 232 -5.62 28.25 8.38
N PHE A 233 -6.90 28.13 8.77
CA PHE A 233 -7.45 26.84 9.19
C PHE A 233 -7.88 26.03 7.98
N LYS A 234 -7.44 24.77 7.91
CA LYS A 234 -7.82 23.84 6.85
C LYS A 234 -8.32 22.54 7.45
N ALA A 235 -9.34 21.96 6.83
CA ALA A 235 -9.92 20.70 7.21
C ALA A 235 -10.33 19.93 5.97
N GLY A 236 -10.29 18.61 6.04
CA GLY A 236 -10.75 17.77 4.94
C GLY A 236 -11.29 16.45 5.46
N ALA A 237 -12.24 15.90 4.72
CA ALA A 237 -12.78 14.58 4.93
C ALA A 237 -12.79 13.85 3.59
N SER A 238 -12.46 12.57 3.60
CA SER A 238 -12.38 11.77 2.38
C SER A 238 -12.87 10.36 2.67
N TYR A 239 -13.57 9.78 1.71
CA TYR A 239 -14.08 8.43 1.76
C TYR A 239 -13.70 7.70 0.48
N LYS A 240 -12.85 6.67 0.62
CA LYS A 240 -12.50 5.75 -0.45
C LYS A 240 -13.37 4.50 -0.32
N THR A 241 -14.10 4.14 -1.36
CA THR A 241 -14.93 2.94 -1.36
C THR A 241 -14.06 1.69 -1.22
N LYS A 242 -14.67 0.57 -0.84
CA LYS A 242 -14.03 -0.74 -1.05
C LYS A 242 -13.65 -0.87 -2.53
N GLN A 243 -12.41 -1.23 -2.80
CA GLN A 243 -11.95 -1.58 -4.14
C GLN A 243 -12.35 -3.02 -4.41
N VAL A 244 -13.13 -3.26 -5.48
CA VAL A 244 -13.60 -4.59 -5.86
C VAL A 244 -12.69 -5.10 -6.96
N PHE A 245 -12.00 -6.21 -6.70
CA PHE A 245 -11.09 -6.87 -7.65
C PHE A 245 -11.73 -8.12 -8.21
N ASN A 246 -11.35 -8.47 -9.44
CA ASN A 246 -11.51 -9.82 -9.95
C ASN A 246 -10.55 -10.77 -9.21
N ASP A 247 -10.85 -12.07 -9.26
CA ASP A 247 -9.98 -13.09 -8.67
C ASP A 247 -8.64 -13.17 -9.42
N PHE A 248 -7.57 -13.47 -8.69
CA PHE A 248 -6.28 -13.81 -9.29
C PHE A 248 -6.37 -15.21 -9.92
N SER A 249 -5.97 -15.33 -11.19
CA SER A 249 -5.75 -16.62 -11.83
C SER A 249 -4.36 -17.13 -11.47
N LEU A 250 -4.27 -17.86 -10.34
CA LEU A 250 -3.07 -18.54 -9.90
C LEU A 250 -3.05 -19.94 -10.56
N ASP A 251 -2.52 -20.02 -11.77
CA ASP A 251 -2.28 -21.28 -12.47
C ASP A 251 -1.00 -21.98 -11.97
#